data_AF-A0A917MY64-F1
#
_entry.id   AF-A0A917MY64-F1
#
_cell.length_a   1.000
_cell.length_b   1.000
_cell.length_c   1.000
_cell.angle_alpha   90.00
_cell.angle_beta   90.00
_cell.angle_gamma   90.00
#
_symmetry.space_group_name_H-M   'P 1'
#
loop_
_entity.id
_entity.type
_entity.pdbx_description
1 polymer ?
#
loop_
_entity_poly.entity_id
_entity_poly.type
_entity_poly.pdbx_seq_one_letter_code
_entity_poly.pdbx_strand_id
1 'polypeptide(L)'
;MENILEVREQMKAITFRSTADVLTLRLHLLEMMTILSRHYKQVSNPVLRHHIQTTFYHLQQQYQQSNNTPSRFKQTKRAVQAILEEFMVKASHLDTKTEYIPVITGAKTNNFRAVA
;
A
#
# COMPACT_ATOMS: atom_id res chain seq x y z
N MET A 1 0.49 15.68 -9.47
CA MET A 1 0.42 14.38 -10.14
C MET A 1 0.64 13.33 -9.07
N GLU A 2 -0.40 12.62 -8.66
CA GLU A 2 -0.37 11.65 -7.57
C GLU A 2 0.34 10.39 -8.09
N ASN A 3 1.67 10.41 -7.99
CA ASN A 3 2.47 9.52 -8.80
C ASN A 3 2.64 8.19 -8.09
N ILE A 4 1.86 7.19 -8.50
CA ILE A 4 2.04 5.79 -8.07
C ILE A 4 3.49 5.30 -8.27
N LEU A 5 4.26 5.92 -9.19
CA LEU A 5 5.68 5.66 -9.35
C LEU A 5 6.50 6.10 -8.12
N GLU A 6 6.16 7.22 -7.47
CA GLU A 6 6.84 7.67 -6.24
C GLU A 6 6.59 6.73 -5.07
N VAL A 7 5.35 6.25 -4.90
CA VAL A 7 5.02 5.19 -3.95
C VAL A 7 5.89 3.97 -4.23
N ARG A 8 5.92 3.55 -5.49
CA ARG A 8 6.69 2.38 -5.94
C ARG A 8 8.18 2.52 -5.62
N GLU A 9 8.78 3.67 -5.88
CA GLU A 9 10.20 3.89 -5.59
C GLU A 9 10.47 3.96 -4.08
N GLN A 10 9.61 4.62 -3.30
CA GLN A 10 9.72 4.64 -1.83
C GLN A 10 9.58 3.22 -1.23
N MET A 11 8.67 2.42 -1.78
CA MET A 11 8.45 1.04 -1.33
C MET A 11 9.60 0.10 -1.75
N LYS A 12 10.18 0.28 -2.94
CA LYS A 12 11.39 -0.45 -3.35
C LYS A 12 12.62 -0.10 -2.50
N ALA A 13 12.74 1.16 -2.09
CA ALA A 13 13.86 1.62 -1.27
C ALA A 13 13.89 0.92 0.11
N ILE A 14 12.72 0.50 0.61
CA ILE A 14 12.63 -0.31 1.83
C ILE A 14 13.15 -1.72 1.52
N THR A 15 14.40 -1.93 1.89
CA THR A 15 15.15 -3.14 1.57
C THR A 15 14.85 -4.24 2.58
N PHE A 16 13.76 -4.99 2.35
CA PHE A 16 13.48 -6.19 3.15
C PHE A 16 14.57 -7.27 3.05
N ARG A 17 15.45 -7.20 2.03
CA ARG A 17 16.53 -8.18 1.83
C ARG A 17 17.50 -8.22 3.01
N SER A 18 17.84 -7.07 3.61
CA SER A 18 18.77 -6.94 4.75
C SER A 18 18.13 -7.22 6.11
N THR A 19 16.80 -7.35 6.19
CA THR A 19 16.10 -7.60 7.45
C THR A 19 16.47 -8.97 8.03
N ALA A 20 17.14 -8.98 9.18
CA ALA A 20 17.68 -10.17 9.83
C ALA A 20 16.84 -10.66 11.04
N ASP A 21 16.07 -9.77 11.66
CA ASP A 21 15.29 -10.04 12.86
C ASP A 21 13.85 -9.50 12.79
N VAL A 22 13.02 -9.99 13.71
CA VAL A 22 11.58 -9.68 13.78
C VAL A 22 11.32 -8.22 14.06
N LEU A 23 12.14 -7.55 14.88
CA LEU A 23 11.91 -6.16 15.26
C LEU A 23 12.11 -5.25 14.06
N THR A 24 13.19 -5.44 13.31
CA THR A 24 13.45 -4.68 12.07
C THR A 24 12.37 -4.95 11.01
N LEU A 25 11.87 -6.19 10.88
CA LEU A 25 10.74 -6.48 9.97
C LEU A 25 9.48 -5.72 10.36
N ARG A 26 9.19 -5.62 11.66
CA ARG A 26 8.04 -4.89 12.18
C ARG A 26 8.18 -3.39 11.98
N LEU A 27 9.38 -2.85 12.15
CA LEU A 27 9.67 -1.44 11.86
C LEU A 27 9.44 -1.14 10.38
N HIS A 28 10.00 -1.94 9.46
CA HIS A 28 9.77 -1.78 8.03
C HIS A 28 8.28 -1.91 7.66
N LEU A 29 7.54 -2.80 8.33
CA LEU A 29 6.10 -2.92 8.12
C LEU A 29 5.34 -1.65 8.53
N LEU A 30 5.69 -1.06 9.67
CA LEU A 30 5.11 0.20 10.11
C LEU A 30 5.43 1.34 9.14
N GLU A 31 6.70 1.46 8.71
CA GLU A 31 7.11 2.45 7.72
C GLU A 31 6.32 2.34 6.42
N MET A 32 6.16 1.11 5.91
CA MET A 32 5.34 0.82 4.74
C MET A 32 3.87 1.23 4.92
N MET A 33 3.28 0.85 6.05
CA MET A 33 1.91 1.23 6.39
C MET A 33 1.75 2.74 6.48
N THR A 34 2.75 3.46 7.01
CA THR A 34 2.77 4.93 7.06
C THR A 34 2.83 5.54 5.66
N ILE A 35 3.67 5.02 4.75
CA ILE A 35 3.76 5.48 3.35
C ILE A 35 2.42 5.29 2.64
N LEU A 36 1.82 4.10 2.76
CA LEU A 36 0.52 3.78 2.16
C LEU A 36 -0.59 4.67 2.72
N SER A 37 -0.62 4.89 4.04
CA SER A 37 -1.61 5.76 4.68
C SER A 37 -1.50 7.22 4.24
N ARG A 38 -0.27 7.72 4.06
CA ARG A 38 -0.03 9.07 3.52
C ARG A 38 -0.57 9.18 2.09
N HIS A 39 -0.25 8.20 1.24
CA HIS A 39 -0.69 8.20 -0.15
C HIS A 39 -2.19 7.99 -0.31
N TYR A 40 -2.82 7.18 0.54
CA TYR A 40 -4.28 7.03 0.56
C TYR A 40 -5.00 8.39 0.67
N LYS A 41 -4.47 9.32 1.47
CA LYS A 41 -5.02 10.68 1.63
C LYS A 41 -4.73 11.59 0.43
N GLN A 42 -3.68 11.30 -0.31
CA GLN A 42 -3.19 12.05 -1.46
C GLN A 42 -3.56 11.40 -2.79
N VAL A 43 -4.46 10.41 -2.82
CA VAL A 43 -4.87 9.75 -4.07
C VAL A 43 -6.35 10.02 -4.32
N SER A 44 -6.64 10.73 -5.40
CA SER A 44 -7.95 11.06 -5.95
C SER A 44 -8.59 9.87 -6.68
N ASN A 45 -7.79 9.04 -7.36
CA ASN A 45 -8.27 7.87 -8.09
C ASN A 45 -8.88 6.83 -7.10
N PRO A 46 -10.19 6.55 -7.18
CA PRO A 46 -10.87 5.67 -6.22
C PRO A 46 -10.42 4.21 -6.32
N VAL A 47 -10.02 3.75 -7.51
CA VAL A 47 -9.53 2.39 -7.73
C VAL A 47 -8.17 2.23 -7.07
N LEU A 48 -7.26 3.17 -7.32
CA LEU A 48 -5.94 3.15 -6.68
C LEU A 48 -6.05 3.31 -5.16
N ARG A 49 -6.94 4.19 -4.69
CA ARG A 49 -7.25 4.36 -3.27
C ARG A 49 -7.72 3.04 -2.63
N HIS A 50 -8.60 2.31 -3.31
CA HIS A 50 -9.04 0.98 -2.87
C HIS A 50 -7.88 -0.02 -2.79
N HIS A 51 -6.99 -0.06 -3.79
CA HIS A 51 -5.84 -0.96 -3.75
C HIS A 51 -4.84 -0.63 -2.64
N ILE A 52 -4.58 0.65 -2.38
CA ILE A 52 -3.75 1.10 -1.25
C ILE A 52 -4.38 0.63 0.07
N GLN A 53 -5.68 0.81 0.22
CA GLN A 53 -6.41 0.42 1.43
C GLN A 53 -6.35 -1.11 1.66
N THR A 54 -6.62 -1.91 0.63
CA THR A 54 -6.57 -3.37 0.73
C THR A 54 -5.15 -3.86 1.06
N THR A 55 -4.14 -3.28 0.43
CA THR A 55 -2.72 -3.59 0.72
C THR A 55 -2.35 -3.26 2.16
N PHE A 56 -2.79 -2.09 2.64
CA PHE A 56 -2.59 -1.68 4.03
C PHE A 56 -3.18 -2.71 5.02
N TYR A 57 -4.40 -3.19 4.77
CA TYR A 57 -5.02 -4.21 5.63
C TYR A 57 -4.25 -5.53 5.63
N HIS A 58 -3.77 -6.00 4.48
CA HIS A 58 -2.96 -7.21 4.41
C HIS A 58 -1.64 -7.06 5.19
N LEU A 59 -0.96 -5.91 5.09
CA LEU A 59 0.25 -5.63 5.87
C LEU A 59 -0.05 -5.55 7.37
N GLN A 60 -1.16 -4.92 7.76
CA GLN A 60 -1.59 -4.85 9.16
C GLN A 60 -1.83 -6.24 9.75
N GLN A 61 -2.45 -7.15 9.00
CA GLN A 61 -2.63 -8.54 9.43
C GLN A 61 -1.29 -9.25 9.65
N GLN A 62 -0.34 -9.10 8.71
CA GLN A 62 1.01 -9.67 8.87
C GLN A 62 1.73 -9.08 10.09
N TYR A 63 1.60 -7.77 10.33
CA TYR A 63 2.14 -7.12 11.51
C TYR A 63 1.56 -7.70 12.81
N GLN A 64 0.24 -7.87 12.90
CA GLN A 64 -0.42 -8.46 14.06
C GLN A 64 0.01 -9.92 14.30
N GLN A 65 0.14 -10.71 13.22
CA GLN A 65 0.55 -12.11 13.31
C GLN A 65 2.04 -12.28 13.68
N SER A 66 2.87 -11.27 13.42
CA SER A 66 4.31 -11.31 13.75
C SER A 66 4.63 -11.07 15.23
N ASN A 67 3.64 -10.70 16.05
CA ASN A 67 3.85 -10.23 17.43
C ASN A 67 4.33 -11.33 18.39
N ASN A 68 4.31 -12.61 17.99
CA ASN A 68 4.30 -13.71 18.95
C ASN A 68 5.43 -14.74 18.84
N THR A 69 6.30 -14.73 17.82
CA THR A 69 7.44 -15.69 17.77
C THR A 69 8.44 -15.46 16.63
N PRO A 70 9.76 -15.58 16.88
CA PRO A 70 10.80 -15.62 15.84
C PRO A 70 10.61 -16.75 14.81
N SER A 71 9.93 -17.84 15.18
CA SER A 71 9.69 -18.99 14.31
C SER A 71 8.92 -18.64 13.03
N ARG A 72 8.08 -17.59 13.07
CA ARG A 72 7.29 -17.14 11.92
C ARG A 72 7.97 -16.05 11.09
N PHE A 73 9.14 -15.56 11.51
CA PHE A 73 9.86 -14.47 10.85
C PHE A 73 10.00 -14.67 9.34
N LYS A 74 10.53 -15.82 8.92
CA LYS A 74 10.75 -16.14 7.50
C LYS A 74 9.44 -16.19 6.71
N GLN A 75 8.38 -16.72 7.32
CA GLN A 75 7.05 -16.80 6.70
C GLN A 75 6.43 -15.43 6.53
N THR A 76 6.42 -14.62 7.60
CA THR A 76 5.92 -13.24 7.55
C THR A 76 6.71 -12.41 6.54
N LYS A 77 8.04 -12.51 6.54
CA LYS A 77 8.90 -11.81 5.57
C LYS A 77 8.51 -12.16 4.12
N ARG A 78 8.32 -13.44 3.81
CA ARG A 78 7.89 -13.88 2.47
C ARG A 78 6.48 -13.40 2.12
N ALA A 79 5.53 -13.49 3.05
CA ALA A 79 4.16 -13.04 2.84
C ALA A 79 4.11 -11.52 2.56
N VAL A 80 4.86 -10.73 3.34
CA VAL A 80 4.99 -9.29 3.13
C VAL A 80 5.56 -8.99 1.76
N GLN A 81 6.66 -9.66 1.36
CA GLN A 81 7.23 -9.48 0.03
C GLN A 81 6.22 -9.80 -1.09
N ALA A 82 5.44 -10.86 -0.96
CA ALA A 82 4.42 -11.23 -1.94
C ALA A 82 3.29 -10.20 -2.03
N ILE A 83 2.78 -9.72 -0.89
CA ILE A 83 1.74 -8.67 -0.83
C ILE A 83 2.24 -7.40 -1.55
N LEU A 84 3.49 -7.04 -1.31
CA LEU A 84 4.10 -5.86 -1.93
C LEU A 84 4.29 -6.04 -3.42
N GLU A 85 4.79 -7.19 -3.87
CA GLU A 85 4.97 -7.48 -5.29
C GLU A 85 3.63 -7.47 -6.04
N GLU A 86 2.58 -8.06 -5.45
CA GLU A 86 1.23 -8.02 -5.99
C GLU A 86 0.67 -6.60 -6.10
N PHE A 87 0.85 -5.78 -5.05
CA PHE A 87 0.46 -4.36 -5.10
C PHE A 87 1.18 -3.64 -6.24
N MET A 88 2.48 -3.88 -6.41
CA MET A 88 3.30 -3.23 -7.42
C MET A 88 2.91 -3.63 -8.84
N VAL A 89 2.59 -4.91 -9.05
CA VAL A 89 2.04 -5.39 -10.33
C VAL A 89 0.70 -4.72 -10.59
N LYS A 90 -0.25 -4.74 -9.66
CA LYS A 90 -1.56 -4.10 -9.83
C LYS A 90 -1.43 -2.59 -10.09
N ALA A 91 -0.58 -1.92 -9.31
CA ALA A 91 -0.26 -0.50 -9.45
C ALA A 91 0.30 -0.15 -10.83
N SER A 92 1.09 -1.03 -11.45
CA SER A 92 1.64 -0.81 -12.80
C SER A 92 0.62 -0.99 -13.94
N HIS A 93 -0.49 -1.69 -13.68
CA HIS A 93 -1.57 -1.92 -14.65
C HIS A 93 -2.75 -0.96 -14.46
N LEU A 94 -2.80 -0.24 -13.35
CA LEU A 94 -3.80 0.80 -13.13
C LEU A 94 -3.43 2.01 -13.97
N ASP A 95 -4.23 2.27 -15.00
CA ASP A 95 -4.06 3.42 -15.87
C ASP A 95 -4.19 4.71 -15.05
N THR A 96 -3.05 5.40 -14.87
CA THR A 96 -2.97 6.66 -14.14
C THR A 96 -3.42 7.87 -14.97
N LYS A 97 -3.86 7.65 -16.22
CA LYS A 97 -4.28 8.71 -17.13
C LYS A 97 -5.72 9.18 -16.93
N THR A 98 -6.56 8.37 -16.28
CA THR A 98 -7.96 8.74 -16.04
C THR A 98 -8.02 9.62 -14.79
N GLU A 99 -8.27 10.92 -14.98
CA GLU A 99 -8.52 11.83 -13.87
C GLU A 99 -9.92 11.55 -13.29
N TYR A 100 -10.02 11.40 -11.97
CA TYR A 100 -11.29 11.20 -11.28
C TYR A 100 -11.63 12.44 -10.48
N ILE A 101 -12.66 13.17 -10.90
CA ILE A 101 -13.14 14.35 -10.17
C ILE A 101 -14.25 13.91 -9.20
N PRO A 102 -14.19 14.33 -7.91
CA PRO A 102 -15.28 14.10 -6.98
C PRO A 102 -16.54 14.84 -7.45
N VAL A 103 -17.63 14.10 -7.61
CA VAL A 103 -18.94 14.65 -7.96
C VAL A 103 -19.54 15.26 -6.70
N ILE A 104 -19.51 16.60 -6.61
CA ILE A 104 -20.18 17.34 -5.53
C ILE A 104 -21.68 17.34 -5.79
N THR A 105 -22.36 16.25 -5.43
CA THR A 105 -23.81 16.22 -5.23
C THR A 105 -24.08 16.34 -3.75
N GLY A 106 -24.87 17.35 -3.35
CA GLY A 106 -25.02 17.87 -1.98
C GLY A 106 -25.53 16.92 -0.88
N ALA A 107 -25.45 15.60 -1.04
CA ALA A 107 -25.83 14.63 -0.02
C ALA A 107 -24.78 13.54 0.31
N LYS A 108 -23.84 13.16 -0.56
CA LYS A 108 -22.75 12.21 -0.23
C LYS A 108 -21.52 12.42 -1.11
N THR A 109 -20.36 12.60 -0.49
CA THR A 109 -19.06 12.93 -1.10
C THR A 109 -18.30 11.74 -1.72
N ASN A 110 -18.94 10.59 -1.91
CA ASN A 110 -18.27 9.35 -2.34
C ASN A 110 -18.45 9.01 -3.83
N ASN A 111 -19.07 9.89 -4.62
CA ASN A 111 -19.25 9.68 -6.05
C ASN A 111 -18.07 10.29 -6.81
N PHE A 112 -17.37 9.48 -7.61
CA PHE A 112 -16.25 9.92 -8.45
C PHE A 112 -16.62 9.70 -9.92
N ARG A 113 -16.33 10.69 -10.78
CA ARG A 113 -16.55 10.58 -12.23
C ARG A 113 -15.19 10.57 -12.93
N ALA A 114 -15.01 9.60 -13.82
CA ALA A 114 -13.88 9.59 -14.76
C ALA A 114 -14.05 10.75 -15.75
N VAL A 115 -13.00 11.56 -15.88
CA VAL A 115 -12.88 12.62 -16.89
C VAL A 115 -11.93 12.09 -17.95
N ALA A 116 -12.43 12.02 -19.18
CA ALA A 116 -11.69 11.62 -20.37
C ALA A 116 -11.03 12.84 -21.02
#